data_AF-A0A6M1RVD2-F1
#
_entry.id   AF-A0A6M1RVD2-F1
#
_cell.length_a   1.000
_cell.length_b   1.000
_cell.length_c   1.000
_cell.angle_alpha   90.00
_cell.angle_beta   90.00
_cell.angle_gamma   90.00
#
_symmetry.space_group_name_H-M   'P 1'
#
loop_
_entity.id
_entity.type
_entity.pdbx_description
1 polymer ?
#
loop_
_entity_poly.entity_id
_entity_poly.type
_entity_poly.pdbx_seq_one_letter_code
_entity_poly.pdbx_strand_id
1 'polypeptide(L)'
;MKNLTLVLVSLVAIPTLQAATAYVTRSGSTYTGRVDGTVVYSGPSYNAAIQACIDNMSSGTIYIRNSGTCDPTYGIAPKDGLILDYGGTQASGTASTISVIQLDRKSNVTIRNLRIAGNPRYGIWSRSSSGITLSGCSAQVTGGLPFRFDDSKSGGSRNINVNSITSNGQTAHGLETYTVDGFYWSTITANDSTGCGLLLNNTINWSGGSVYAYNCCYGGGYAGFRTANSNGRGTVNYVDANRCGRGIFSLTQSRDATINNCYIRNCSGIGIWLQDSYNTHVRAGTVENNAGGCFSITGGSGNSVNVTCR
;
A
#
# COMPACT_ATOMS: atom_id res chain seq x y z
N MET A 1 -66.19 -11.09 34.81
CA MET A 1 -64.78 -10.94 35.26
C MET A 1 -63.88 -11.50 34.19
N LYS A 2 -63.29 -10.65 33.34
CA LYS A 2 -62.24 -11.04 32.38
C LYS A 2 -61.06 -10.11 32.65
N ASN A 3 -60.03 -10.63 33.31
CA ASN A 3 -58.82 -9.89 33.64
C ASN A 3 -58.04 -9.65 32.34
N LEU A 4 -57.94 -8.38 31.95
CA LEU A 4 -57.10 -7.94 30.86
C LEU A 4 -55.70 -7.67 31.44
N THR A 5 -54.80 -8.64 31.29
CA THR A 5 -53.39 -8.49 31.68
C THR A 5 -52.71 -7.55 30.68
N LEU A 6 -52.41 -6.33 31.11
CA LEU A 6 -51.62 -5.36 30.35
C LEU A 6 -50.14 -5.79 30.41
N VAL A 7 -49.63 -6.32 29.30
CA VAL A 7 -48.19 -6.62 29.16
C VAL A 7 -47.47 -5.32 28.78
N LEU A 8 -46.70 -4.76 29.70
CA LEU A 8 -45.76 -3.68 29.41
C LEU A 8 -44.61 -4.26 28.58
N VAL A 9 -44.59 -3.97 27.28
CA VAL A 9 -43.43 -4.23 26.42
C VAL A 9 -42.44 -3.08 26.66
N SER A 10 -41.35 -3.34 27.36
CA SER A 10 -40.24 -2.38 27.43
C SER A 10 -39.57 -2.31 26.06
N LEU A 11 -39.68 -1.16 25.39
CA LEU A 11 -38.82 -0.83 24.25
C LEU A 11 -37.38 -0.73 24.79
N VAL A 12 -36.60 -1.78 24.64
CA VAL A 12 -35.15 -1.68 24.74
C VAL A 12 -34.71 -0.85 23.53
N ALA A 13 -34.33 0.40 23.76
CA ALA A 13 -33.65 1.20 22.75
C ALA A 13 -32.34 0.47 22.40
N ILE A 14 -32.32 -0.22 21.26
CA ILE A 14 -31.08 -0.73 20.69
C ILE A 14 -30.30 0.52 20.28
N PRO A 15 -29.16 0.85 20.92
CA PRO A 15 -28.36 1.96 20.46
C PRO A 15 -27.96 1.63 19.01
N THR A 16 -28.48 2.40 18.07
CA THR A 16 -27.92 2.41 16.72
C THR A 16 -26.46 2.77 16.90
N LEU A 17 -25.54 1.86 16.57
CA LEU A 17 -24.11 2.17 16.47
C LEU A 17 -23.97 3.23 15.37
N GLN A 18 -24.11 4.50 15.74
CA GLN A 18 -23.83 5.59 14.85
C GLN A 18 -22.32 5.60 14.63
N ALA A 19 -21.89 5.55 13.37
CA ALA A 19 -20.49 5.71 13.02
C ALA A 19 -20.02 7.08 13.54
N ALA A 20 -19.05 7.07 14.45
CA ALA A 20 -18.56 8.29 15.08
C ALA A 20 -17.81 9.16 14.04
N THR A 21 -17.81 10.47 14.28
CA THR A 21 -17.03 11.41 13.48
C THR A 21 -16.02 12.12 14.36
N ALA A 22 -14.76 12.12 13.92
CA ALA A 22 -13.70 12.83 14.60
C ALA A 22 -12.98 13.84 13.71
N TYR A 23 -12.42 14.87 14.32
CA TYR A 23 -11.60 15.88 13.67
C TYR A 23 -10.30 16.06 14.43
N VAL A 24 -9.19 16.12 13.70
CA VAL A 24 -7.90 16.56 14.20
C VAL A 24 -7.54 17.86 13.51
N THR A 25 -7.51 18.93 14.27
CA THR A 25 -7.20 20.29 13.80
C THR A 25 -6.01 20.87 14.55
N ARG A 26 -5.41 21.93 14.02
CA ARG A 26 -4.30 22.64 14.66
C ARG A 26 -4.57 24.15 14.70
N SER A 27 -4.31 24.77 15.85
CA SER A 27 -4.24 26.24 16.02
C SER A 27 -2.93 26.59 16.71
N GLY A 28 -2.11 27.44 16.09
CA GLY A 28 -0.74 27.69 16.55
C GLY A 28 0.09 26.41 16.62
N SER A 29 0.67 26.11 17.79
CA SER A 29 1.41 24.87 18.06
C SER A 29 0.55 23.73 18.61
N THR A 30 -0.74 23.95 18.85
CA THR A 30 -1.62 23.00 19.52
C THR A 30 -2.46 22.23 18.51
N TYR A 31 -2.31 20.91 18.49
CA TYR A 31 -3.26 19.99 17.88
C TYR A 31 -4.40 19.69 18.84
N THR A 32 -5.59 19.53 18.29
CA THR A 32 -6.80 19.25 19.04
C THR A 32 -7.56 18.14 18.34
N GLY A 33 -7.80 17.05 19.08
CA GLY A 33 -8.64 15.93 18.67
C GLY A 33 -10.05 16.08 19.23
N ARG A 34 -11.07 15.92 18.39
CA ARG A 34 -12.47 15.91 18.78
C ARG A 34 -13.18 14.67 18.27
N VAL A 35 -14.00 14.04 19.10
CA VAL A 35 -14.92 12.96 18.70
C VAL A 35 -16.33 13.44 19.00
N ASP A 36 -17.19 13.50 17.98
CA ASP A 36 -18.58 13.97 18.05
C ASP A 36 -18.71 15.32 18.82
N GLY A 37 -17.78 16.23 18.53
CA GLY A 37 -17.69 17.56 19.15
C GLY A 37 -16.95 17.63 20.49
N THR A 38 -16.76 16.50 21.18
CA THR A 38 -16.08 16.44 22.49
C THR A 38 -14.57 16.44 22.32
N VAL A 39 -13.86 17.27 23.09
CA VAL A 39 -12.39 17.31 23.11
C VAL A 39 -11.84 16.04 23.77
N VAL A 40 -11.06 15.26 23.04
CA VAL A 40 -10.38 14.07 23.58
C VAL A 40 -8.87 14.27 23.72
N TYR A 41 -8.33 15.30 23.06
CA TYR A 41 -6.93 15.70 23.18
C TYR A 41 -6.76 17.18 22.86
N SER A 42 -5.84 17.83 23.57
CA SER A 42 -5.32 19.15 23.25
C SER A 42 -3.86 19.25 23.69
N GLY A 43 -2.95 19.41 22.75
CA GLY A 43 -1.51 19.45 23.04
C GLY A 43 -0.65 19.54 21.79
N PRO A 44 0.69 19.54 21.94
CA PRO A 44 1.60 19.80 20.82
C PRO A 44 1.84 18.58 19.90
N SER A 45 1.49 17.36 20.32
CA SER A 45 1.77 16.16 19.53
C SER A 45 0.68 15.91 18.49
N TYR A 46 1.12 15.79 17.24
CA TYR A 46 0.29 15.43 16.10
C TYR A 46 -0.27 14.01 16.23
N ASN A 47 0.59 13.04 16.54
CA ASN A 47 0.19 11.65 16.67
C ASN A 47 -0.74 11.44 17.87
N ALA A 48 -0.46 12.07 19.01
CA ALA A 48 -1.29 11.93 20.20
C ALA A 48 -2.72 12.47 19.97
N ALA A 49 -2.87 13.54 19.19
CA ALA A 49 -4.19 14.05 18.82
C ALA A 49 -5.00 13.04 17.97
N ILE A 50 -4.35 12.41 16.99
CA ILE A 50 -4.97 11.39 16.14
C ILE A 50 -5.25 10.11 16.93
N GLN A 51 -4.28 9.63 17.71
CA GLN A 51 -4.41 8.42 18.51
C GLN A 51 -5.50 8.57 19.57
N ALA A 52 -5.64 9.72 20.21
CA ALA A 52 -6.74 9.96 21.14
C ALA A 52 -8.12 9.86 20.46
N CYS A 53 -8.25 10.30 19.20
CA CYS A 53 -9.49 10.08 18.44
C CYS A 53 -9.71 8.59 18.15
N ILE A 54 -8.67 7.87 17.70
CA ILE A 54 -8.71 6.41 17.49
C ILE A 54 -9.14 5.67 18.76
N ASP A 55 -8.57 6.05 19.91
CA ASP A 55 -8.81 5.38 21.18
C ASP A 55 -10.23 5.59 21.70
N ASN A 56 -10.86 6.71 21.34
CA ASN A 56 -12.24 7.05 21.71
C ASN A 56 -13.29 6.64 20.66
N MET A 57 -12.89 5.94 19.59
CA MET A 57 -13.80 5.45 18.56
C MET A 57 -13.76 3.92 18.43
N SER A 58 -14.89 3.34 18.03
CA SER A 58 -15.02 1.92 17.67
C SER A 58 -15.24 1.71 16.17
N SER A 59 -15.84 2.69 15.49
CA SER A 59 -16.05 2.74 14.05
C SER A 59 -16.25 4.19 13.60
N GLY A 60 -16.16 4.44 12.30
CA GLY A 60 -16.42 5.75 11.70
C GLY A 60 -15.18 6.41 11.13
N THR A 61 -15.23 7.74 10.96
CA THR A 61 -14.22 8.50 10.22
C THR A 61 -13.51 9.53 11.09
N ILE A 62 -12.18 9.53 11.01
CA ILE A 62 -11.31 10.56 11.57
C ILE A 62 -10.83 11.45 10.42
N TYR A 63 -11.21 12.72 10.45
CA TYR A 63 -10.76 13.73 9.51
C TYR A 63 -9.54 14.49 10.06
N ILE A 64 -8.36 14.25 9.49
CA ILE A 64 -7.13 14.95 9.83
C ILE A 64 -6.99 16.16 8.90
N ARG A 65 -7.08 17.38 9.47
CA ARG A 65 -7.20 18.64 8.70
C ARG A 65 -5.93 19.47 8.66
N ASN A 66 -4.89 19.06 9.37
CA ASN A 66 -3.61 19.77 9.39
C ASN A 66 -2.46 18.76 9.30
N SER A 67 -1.42 19.13 8.55
CA SER A 67 -0.18 18.37 8.47
C SER A 67 0.57 18.38 9.81
N GLY A 68 1.40 17.37 10.04
CA GLY A 68 2.23 17.28 11.22
C GLY A 68 3.42 16.34 11.09
N THR A 69 4.33 16.44 12.06
CA THR A 69 5.49 15.55 12.18
C THR A 69 5.12 14.39 13.09
N CYS A 70 5.43 13.17 12.66
CA CYS A 70 5.23 11.97 13.44
C CYS A 70 6.26 11.86 14.56
N ASP A 71 5.83 11.30 15.69
CA ASP A 71 6.70 10.98 16.81
C ASP A 71 7.79 9.95 16.41
N PRO A 72 8.92 9.89 17.14
CA PRO A 72 9.90 8.82 17.01
C PRO A 72 9.25 7.45 17.28
N THR A 73 9.79 6.38 16.68
CA THR A 73 9.28 4.99 16.76
C THR A 73 7.98 4.75 16.01
N TYR A 74 6.80 4.76 16.63
CA TYR A 74 5.55 4.43 15.94
C TYR A 74 4.67 5.66 15.78
N GLY A 75 4.13 5.81 14.57
CA GLY A 75 3.24 6.90 14.19
C GLY A 75 1.90 6.83 14.91
N ILE A 76 0.92 6.22 14.25
CA ILE A 76 -0.40 5.93 14.82
C ILE A 76 -0.80 4.48 14.52
N ALA A 77 -1.69 3.92 15.35
CA ALA A 77 -2.18 2.55 15.22
C ALA A 77 -3.72 2.52 15.19
N PRO A 78 -4.34 2.54 13.99
CA PRO A 78 -5.80 2.46 13.86
C PRO A 78 -6.39 1.20 14.52
N LYS A 79 -7.61 1.32 15.02
CA LYS A 79 -8.49 0.19 15.35
C LYS A 79 -9.22 -0.30 14.11
N ASP A 80 -9.77 -1.50 14.22
CA ASP A 80 -10.53 -2.15 13.15
C ASP A 80 -11.75 -1.30 12.74
N GLY A 81 -12.09 -1.33 11.45
CA GLY A 81 -13.28 -0.64 10.92
C GLY A 81 -13.17 0.88 10.84
N LEU A 82 -12.05 1.49 11.23
CA LEU A 82 -11.87 2.94 11.16
C LEU A 82 -11.45 3.41 9.77
N ILE A 83 -11.89 4.62 9.44
CA ILE A 83 -11.49 5.37 8.25
C ILE A 83 -10.66 6.57 8.70
N LEU A 84 -9.43 6.69 8.19
CA LEU A 84 -8.58 7.86 8.36
C LEU A 84 -8.57 8.66 7.06
N ASP A 85 -9.15 9.85 7.09
CA ASP A 85 -9.15 10.79 5.98
C ASP A 85 -8.22 11.95 6.26
N TYR A 86 -7.10 11.98 5.56
CA TYR A 86 -6.12 13.04 5.68
C TYR A 86 -6.48 14.28 4.87
N GLY A 87 -7.48 14.24 3.99
CA GLY A 87 -7.88 15.40 3.19
C GLY A 87 -6.75 16.04 2.38
N GLY A 88 -5.68 15.30 2.05
CA GLY A 88 -4.50 15.81 1.36
C GLY A 88 -3.39 16.35 2.26
N THR A 89 -3.54 16.23 3.59
CA THR A 89 -2.53 16.66 4.56
C THR A 89 -1.33 15.72 4.61
N GLN A 90 -0.22 16.25 5.12
CA GLN A 90 1.07 15.56 5.17
C GLN A 90 1.35 15.01 6.57
N ALA A 91 1.80 13.77 6.64
CA ALA A 91 2.41 13.18 7.82
C ALA A 91 3.90 12.94 7.56
N SER A 92 4.75 13.67 8.27
CA SER A 92 6.19 13.68 8.05
C SER A 92 6.91 12.80 9.07
N GLY A 93 7.53 11.72 8.60
CA GLY A 93 8.37 10.85 9.41
C GLY A 93 9.83 11.29 9.42
N THR A 94 10.53 11.01 10.51
CA THR A 94 11.99 11.22 10.63
C THR A 94 12.73 9.89 10.52
N ALA A 95 14.06 9.91 10.50
CA ALA A 95 14.88 8.69 10.47
C ALA A 95 14.63 7.74 11.66
N SER A 96 14.12 8.25 12.79
CA SER A 96 13.74 7.44 13.96
C SER A 96 12.30 6.94 13.92
N THR A 97 11.48 7.39 12.96
CA THR A 97 10.10 6.93 12.77
C THR A 97 10.13 5.58 12.05
N ILE A 98 9.76 4.51 12.76
CA ILE A 98 9.61 3.15 12.22
C ILE A 98 8.46 3.11 11.20
N SER A 99 7.30 3.67 11.54
CA SER A 99 6.14 3.72 10.62
C SER A 99 5.29 4.96 10.84
N VAL A 100 4.82 5.62 9.77
CA VAL A 100 3.83 6.71 9.88
C VAL A 100 2.46 6.17 10.28
N ILE A 101 2.03 5.06 9.70
CA ILE A 101 0.84 4.31 10.14
C ILE A 101 1.23 2.85 10.32
N GLN A 102 0.93 2.31 11.50
CA GLN A 102 1.13 0.91 11.82
C GLN A 102 -0.20 0.16 11.84
N LEU A 103 -0.30 -0.88 11.03
CA LEU A 103 -1.44 -1.80 10.99
C LEU A 103 -0.93 -3.19 11.32
N ASP A 104 -0.95 -3.57 12.59
CA ASP A 104 -0.54 -4.91 13.02
C ASP A 104 -1.76 -5.70 13.50
N ARG A 105 -2.11 -6.78 12.77
CA ARG A 105 -3.31 -7.59 13.00
C ARG A 105 -4.59 -6.75 13.03
N LYS A 106 -4.77 -5.90 12.02
CA LYS A 106 -5.94 -5.01 11.86
C LYS A 106 -6.88 -5.49 10.78
N SER A 107 -8.15 -5.15 10.93
CA SER A 107 -9.20 -5.52 9.98
C SER A 107 -9.99 -4.30 9.50
N ASN A 108 -10.30 -4.25 8.21
CA ASN A 108 -11.25 -3.29 7.63
C ASN A 108 -10.88 -1.82 7.87
N VAL A 109 -9.59 -1.48 7.79
CA VAL A 109 -9.11 -0.09 7.93
C VAL A 109 -8.98 0.57 6.57
N THR A 110 -9.52 1.77 6.43
CA THR A 110 -9.35 2.60 5.24
C THR A 110 -8.49 3.81 5.54
N ILE A 111 -7.50 4.08 4.69
CA ILE A 111 -6.67 5.28 4.75
C ILE A 111 -6.82 6.00 3.41
N ARG A 112 -7.21 7.27 3.45
CA ARG A 112 -7.40 8.07 2.25
C ARG A 112 -6.71 9.42 2.29
N ASN A 113 -6.28 9.87 1.13
CA ASN A 113 -5.72 11.21 0.88
C ASN A 113 -4.49 11.57 1.73
N LEU A 114 -3.71 10.56 2.14
CA LEU A 114 -2.50 10.75 2.95
C LEU A 114 -1.31 11.14 2.07
N ARG A 115 -0.52 12.14 2.50
CA ARG A 115 0.81 12.43 1.95
C ARG A 115 1.90 12.08 2.96
N ILE A 116 2.73 11.09 2.68
CA ILE A 116 3.87 10.71 3.51
C ILE A 116 5.10 11.52 3.08
N ALA A 117 5.87 12.03 4.03
CA ALA A 117 7.11 12.74 3.75
C ALA A 117 8.22 12.44 4.74
N GLY A 118 9.43 12.94 4.43
CA GLY A 118 10.62 12.77 5.25
C GLY A 118 11.31 11.44 4.99
N ASN A 119 11.85 10.82 6.05
CA ASN A 119 12.61 9.56 5.93
C ASN A 119 12.19 8.54 7.00
N PRO A 120 10.90 8.17 7.10
CA PRO A 120 10.52 7.07 7.96
C PRO A 120 11.03 5.74 7.38
N ARG A 121 11.28 4.74 8.24
CA ARG A 121 11.60 3.38 7.77
C ARG A 121 10.45 2.81 6.93
N TYR A 122 9.21 3.00 7.40
CA TYR A 122 8.00 2.66 6.68
C TYR A 122 7.02 3.84 6.64
N GLY A 123 6.33 4.05 5.52
CA GLY A 123 5.21 4.98 5.51
C GLY A 123 4.00 4.31 6.16
N ILE A 124 3.29 3.48 5.39
CA ILE A 124 2.28 2.56 5.90
C ILE A 124 2.92 1.18 6.01
N TRP A 125 2.90 0.62 7.23
CA TRP A 125 3.37 -0.73 7.51
C TRP A 125 2.22 -1.59 8.01
N SER A 126 1.81 -2.55 7.20
CA SER A 126 0.69 -3.44 7.46
C SER A 126 1.13 -4.88 7.57
N ARG A 127 0.95 -5.48 8.75
CA ARG A 127 1.31 -6.86 9.08
C ARG A 127 0.11 -7.69 9.46
N SER A 128 0.03 -8.91 8.93
CA SER A 128 -1.04 -9.89 9.23
C SER A 128 -2.44 -9.25 9.29
N SER A 129 -2.70 -8.28 8.41
CA SER A 129 -3.92 -7.47 8.45
C SER A 129 -4.82 -7.84 7.29
N SER A 130 -6.13 -7.60 7.43
CA SER A 130 -7.11 -7.96 6.40
C SER A 130 -8.05 -6.81 6.05
N GLY A 131 -8.45 -6.72 4.79
CA GLY A 131 -9.43 -5.72 4.36
C GLY A 131 -8.88 -4.28 4.45
N ILE A 132 -7.58 -4.09 4.19
CA ILE A 132 -6.98 -2.76 4.21
C ILE A 132 -7.23 -2.07 2.88
N THR A 133 -7.70 -0.83 2.93
CA THR A 133 -7.97 -0.02 1.73
C THR A 133 -7.15 1.27 1.75
N LEU A 134 -6.37 1.51 0.70
CA LEU A 134 -5.68 2.78 0.44
C LEU A 134 -6.30 3.50 -0.76
N SER A 135 -6.55 4.80 -0.64
CA SER A 135 -7.07 5.61 -1.75
C SER A 135 -6.46 7.01 -1.78
N GLY A 136 -5.84 7.39 -2.89
CA GLY A 136 -5.26 8.72 -3.06
C GLY A 136 -4.07 8.99 -2.12
N CYS A 137 -3.34 7.95 -1.73
CA CYS A 137 -2.18 8.08 -0.86
C CYS A 137 -0.92 8.35 -1.68
N SER A 138 0.03 9.13 -1.16
CA SER A 138 1.29 9.42 -1.85
C SER A 138 2.46 9.52 -0.89
N ALA A 139 3.67 9.40 -1.41
CA ALA A 139 4.91 9.53 -0.67
C ALA A 139 5.93 10.37 -1.45
N GLN A 140 6.51 11.35 -0.75
CA GLN A 140 7.64 12.17 -1.18
C GLN A 140 8.72 12.03 -0.10
N VAL A 141 9.53 10.99 -0.21
CA VAL A 141 10.45 10.57 0.85
C VAL A 141 11.90 10.68 0.40
N THR A 142 12.81 10.72 1.35
CA THR A 142 14.27 10.67 1.12
C THR A 142 14.89 9.36 1.59
N GLY A 143 14.05 8.37 1.94
CA GLY A 143 14.46 7.03 2.28
C GLY A 143 13.30 6.14 2.72
N GLY A 144 13.65 4.93 3.17
CA GLY A 144 12.72 3.93 3.67
C GLY A 144 11.86 3.26 2.59
N LEU A 145 10.76 2.65 3.03
CA LEU A 145 9.81 1.89 2.23
C LEU A 145 8.38 2.41 2.49
N PRO A 146 7.83 3.26 1.61
CA PRO A 146 6.61 4.03 1.92
C PRO A 146 5.36 3.16 2.06
N PHE A 147 5.27 2.03 1.35
CA PHE A 147 4.11 1.14 1.41
C PHE A 147 4.57 -0.31 1.53
N ARG A 148 4.31 -0.93 2.70
CA ARG A 148 4.61 -2.34 2.95
C ARG A 148 3.41 -3.08 3.53
N PHE A 149 3.07 -4.18 2.88
CA PHE A 149 2.07 -5.14 3.36
C PHE A 149 2.74 -6.50 3.52
N ASP A 150 2.94 -6.95 4.74
CA ASP A 150 3.66 -8.18 5.04
C ASP A 150 2.98 -9.07 6.09
N ASP A 151 3.66 -10.13 6.48
CA ASP A 151 3.26 -11.05 7.52
C ASP A 151 3.82 -10.66 8.90
N SER A 152 3.30 -11.34 9.91
CA SER A 152 3.89 -11.43 11.24
C SER A 152 3.66 -12.85 11.76
N LYS A 153 3.87 -13.10 13.07
CA LYS A 153 3.67 -14.42 13.69
C LYS A 153 2.29 -15.05 13.43
N SER A 154 1.28 -14.25 13.08
CA SER A 154 -0.09 -14.69 12.78
C SER A 154 -0.37 -15.01 11.29
N GLY A 155 0.66 -15.03 10.43
CA GLY A 155 0.53 -15.35 9.01
C GLY A 155 0.37 -14.12 8.10
N GLY A 156 0.16 -14.38 6.81
CA GLY A 156 0.10 -13.36 5.76
C GLY A 156 -1.07 -12.38 5.86
N SER A 157 -0.86 -11.16 5.36
CA SER A 157 -1.95 -10.19 5.18
C SER A 157 -2.89 -10.64 4.05
N ARG A 158 -4.16 -10.19 4.08
CA ARG A 158 -5.18 -10.63 3.11
C ARG A 158 -6.08 -9.51 2.61
N ASN A 159 -6.55 -9.58 1.37
CA ASN A 159 -7.54 -8.65 0.82
C ASN A 159 -7.13 -7.17 0.97
N ILE A 160 -5.96 -6.85 0.42
CA ILE A 160 -5.41 -5.50 0.42
C ILE A 160 -5.83 -4.80 -0.88
N ASN A 161 -6.48 -3.64 -0.77
CA ASN A 161 -7.00 -2.87 -1.89
C ASN A 161 -6.31 -1.50 -1.95
N VAL A 162 -5.64 -1.21 -3.07
CA VAL A 162 -4.92 0.05 -3.28
C VAL A 162 -5.47 0.71 -4.53
N ASN A 163 -6.30 1.74 -4.42
CA ASN A 163 -6.80 2.43 -5.61
C ASN A 163 -5.64 3.05 -6.39
N SER A 164 -5.11 4.16 -5.91
CA SER A 164 -3.99 4.84 -6.53
C SER A 164 -2.96 5.25 -5.50
N ILE A 165 -1.68 5.00 -5.82
CA ILE A 165 -0.56 5.56 -5.06
C ILE A 165 0.53 6.13 -5.96
N THR A 166 1.27 7.09 -5.42
CA THR A 166 2.50 7.62 -6.01
C THR A 166 3.61 7.65 -4.97
N SER A 167 4.77 7.06 -5.25
CA SER A 167 5.95 7.07 -4.37
C SER A 167 7.18 7.62 -5.07
N ASN A 168 7.93 8.51 -4.40
CA ASN A 168 9.13 9.14 -4.94
C ASN A 168 10.26 9.17 -3.91
N GLY A 169 11.49 8.88 -4.35
CA GLY A 169 12.73 9.10 -3.59
C GLY A 169 13.05 8.07 -2.49
N GLN A 170 12.30 6.97 -2.45
CA GLN A 170 12.49 5.88 -1.49
C GLN A 170 13.79 5.10 -1.71
N THR A 171 14.47 4.72 -0.62
CA THR A 171 15.70 3.91 -0.64
C THR A 171 15.43 2.41 -0.55
N ALA A 172 14.19 1.99 -0.78
CA ALA A 172 13.78 0.60 -0.94
C ALA A 172 12.87 0.47 -2.18
N HIS A 173 11.72 -0.21 -2.06
CA HIS A 173 10.72 -0.38 -3.11
C HIS A 173 9.68 0.75 -3.11
N GLY A 174 9.04 1.04 -4.23
CA GLY A 174 7.89 1.97 -4.25
C GLY A 174 6.71 1.41 -3.47
N LEU A 175 6.38 0.14 -3.69
CA LEU A 175 5.48 -0.66 -2.86
C LEU A 175 5.97 -2.10 -2.81
N GLU A 176 5.88 -2.73 -1.64
CA GLU A 176 6.17 -4.15 -1.45
C GLU A 176 5.01 -4.87 -0.77
N THR A 177 4.65 -6.02 -1.32
CA THR A 177 3.89 -7.05 -0.61
C THR A 177 4.81 -8.21 -0.26
N TYR A 178 4.65 -8.83 0.91
CA TYR A 178 5.41 -10.01 1.36
C TYR A 178 4.49 -11.01 2.05
N THR A 179 4.28 -12.20 1.49
CA THR A 179 3.32 -13.19 2.05
C THR A 179 1.90 -12.60 2.13
N VAL A 180 1.30 -12.28 0.97
CA VAL A 180 -0.04 -11.67 0.88
C VAL A 180 -0.98 -12.51 0.02
N ASP A 181 -2.21 -12.72 0.47
CA ASP A 181 -3.28 -13.40 -0.28
C ASP A 181 -4.42 -12.41 -0.60
N GLY A 182 -4.55 -12.03 -1.87
CA GLY A 182 -5.47 -10.98 -2.28
C GLY A 182 -4.81 -9.60 -2.21
N PHE A 183 -4.22 -9.15 -3.32
CA PHE A 183 -3.70 -7.79 -3.49
C PHE A 183 -4.26 -7.18 -4.78
N TYR A 184 -4.96 -6.06 -4.64
CA TYR A 184 -5.68 -5.43 -5.74
C TYR A 184 -5.27 -3.97 -5.90
N TRP A 185 -5.02 -3.53 -7.14
CA TRP A 185 -4.72 -2.11 -7.37
C TRP A 185 -5.29 -1.51 -8.66
N SER A 186 -5.56 -0.20 -8.66
CA SER A 186 -5.89 0.50 -9.91
C SER A 186 -4.63 1.09 -10.57
N THR A 187 -3.83 1.87 -9.84
CA THR A 187 -2.60 2.47 -10.38
C THR A 187 -1.52 2.59 -9.32
N ILE A 188 -0.31 2.15 -9.65
CA ILE A 188 0.89 2.36 -8.83
C ILE A 188 1.88 3.16 -9.67
N THR A 189 2.29 4.31 -9.17
CA THR A 189 3.37 5.12 -9.77
C THR A 189 4.55 5.17 -8.82
N ALA A 190 5.72 4.74 -9.28
CA ALA A 190 6.94 4.77 -8.50
C ALA A 190 8.07 5.44 -9.29
N ASN A 191 8.69 6.45 -8.68
CA ASN A 191 9.80 7.19 -9.25
C ASN A 191 11.01 7.11 -8.31
N ASP A 192 12.20 7.02 -8.89
CA ASP A 192 13.48 7.17 -8.17
C ASP A 192 13.62 6.23 -6.97
N SER A 193 13.18 4.98 -7.14
CA SER A 193 13.35 3.91 -6.15
C SER A 193 14.73 3.30 -6.28
N THR A 194 15.43 3.01 -5.17
CA THR A 194 16.66 2.21 -5.25
C THR A 194 16.37 0.72 -5.52
N GLY A 195 15.17 0.24 -5.16
CA GLY A 195 14.63 -1.09 -5.47
C GLY A 195 13.56 -1.06 -6.57
N CYS A 196 12.67 -2.05 -6.56
CA CYS A 196 11.53 -2.10 -7.49
C CYS A 196 10.58 -0.89 -7.41
N GLY A 197 9.88 -0.60 -8.50
CA GLY A 197 8.68 0.23 -8.45
C GLY A 197 7.55 -0.48 -7.68
N LEU A 198 7.22 -1.69 -8.12
CA LEU A 198 6.34 -2.63 -7.41
C LEU A 198 7.02 -3.99 -7.26
N LEU A 199 7.11 -4.48 -6.03
CA LEU A 199 7.52 -5.84 -5.70
C LEU A 199 6.35 -6.64 -5.13
N LEU A 200 5.98 -7.71 -5.83
CA LEU A 200 5.12 -8.77 -5.31
C LEU A 200 5.98 -9.93 -4.84
N ASN A 201 6.17 -10.06 -3.53
CA ASN A 201 7.00 -11.08 -2.91
C ASN A 201 6.10 -12.10 -2.21
N ASN A 202 6.13 -13.36 -2.64
CA ASN A 202 5.27 -14.43 -2.11
C ASN A 202 3.79 -13.98 -2.04
N THR A 203 3.29 -13.34 -3.10
CA THR A 203 1.92 -12.83 -3.15
C THR A 203 1.09 -13.70 -4.07
N ILE A 204 -0.12 -14.04 -3.65
CA ILE A 204 -1.04 -14.92 -4.39
C ILE A 204 -2.39 -14.22 -4.58
N ASN A 205 -3.12 -14.62 -5.61
CA ASN A 205 -4.45 -14.10 -5.93
C ASN A 205 -4.47 -12.56 -6.05
N TRP A 206 -3.61 -12.01 -6.90
CA TRP A 206 -3.50 -10.57 -7.09
C TRP A 206 -4.02 -10.13 -8.46
N SER A 207 -4.53 -8.90 -8.56
CA SER A 207 -4.96 -8.32 -9.83
C SER A 207 -4.81 -6.81 -9.80
N GLY A 208 -4.34 -6.20 -10.89
CA GLY A 208 -4.38 -4.74 -10.95
C GLY A 208 -4.29 -4.11 -12.33
N GLY A 209 -4.55 -2.81 -12.33
CA GLY A 209 -4.57 -1.97 -13.52
C GLY A 209 -3.17 -1.70 -14.05
N SER A 210 -2.58 -0.59 -13.61
CA SER A 210 -1.33 -0.09 -14.19
C SER A 210 -0.20 0.03 -13.16
N VAL A 211 1.01 -0.25 -13.61
CA VAL A 211 2.26 0.09 -12.91
C VAL A 211 3.05 1.04 -13.80
N TYR A 212 3.37 2.21 -13.28
CA TYR A 212 4.25 3.19 -13.91
C TYR A 212 5.52 3.31 -13.07
N ALA A 213 6.64 2.84 -13.59
CA ALA A 213 7.92 2.87 -12.91
C ALA A 213 8.93 3.69 -13.72
N TYR A 214 9.48 4.73 -13.10
CA TYR A 214 10.55 5.54 -13.68
C TYR A 214 11.78 5.52 -12.77
N ASN A 215 12.95 5.33 -13.37
CA ASN A 215 14.23 5.38 -12.65
C ASN A 215 14.29 4.44 -11.42
N CYS A 216 13.60 3.30 -11.46
CA CYS A 216 13.55 2.34 -10.35
C CYS A 216 14.65 1.29 -10.49
N CYS A 217 15.60 1.29 -9.55
CA CYS A 217 16.77 0.44 -9.51
C CYS A 217 17.63 0.51 -10.80
N TYR A 218 17.75 1.70 -11.41
CA TYR A 218 18.62 1.87 -12.56
C TYR A 218 20.07 1.50 -12.21
N GLY A 219 20.70 0.68 -13.05
CA GLY A 219 22.02 0.09 -12.79
C GLY A 219 22.03 -1.12 -11.85
N GLY A 220 20.87 -1.55 -11.33
CA GLY A 220 20.78 -2.64 -10.35
C GLY A 220 20.06 -3.91 -10.83
N GLY A 221 19.79 -4.80 -9.86
CA GLY A 221 19.22 -6.14 -10.09
C GLY A 221 17.69 -6.23 -10.03
N TYR A 222 17.00 -5.15 -9.67
CA TYR A 222 15.53 -5.12 -9.55
C TYR A 222 14.84 -4.62 -10.84
N ALA A 223 13.53 -4.41 -10.79
CA ALA A 223 12.71 -4.09 -11.95
C ALA A 223 11.62 -3.06 -11.63
N GLY A 224 11.05 -2.42 -12.66
CA GLY A 224 9.86 -1.60 -12.49
C GLY A 224 8.70 -2.39 -11.88
N PHE A 225 8.45 -3.59 -12.40
CA PHE A 225 7.51 -4.56 -11.84
C PHE A 225 8.19 -5.92 -11.61
N ARG A 226 8.13 -6.46 -10.40
CA ARG A 226 8.78 -7.72 -10.03
C ARG A 226 7.85 -8.67 -9.27
N THR A 227 7.87 -9.95 -9.65
CA THR A 227 7.23 -11.06 -8.92
C THR A 227 8.30 -12.02 -8.44
N ALA A 228 8.34 -12.32 -7.14
CA ALA A 228 9.42 -13.11 -6.53
C ALA A 228 8.92 -14.10 -5.46
N ASN A 229 9.74 -15.12 -5.21
CA ASN A 229 9.68 -16.05 -4.08
C ASN A 229 8.36 -16.83 -4.02
N SER A 230 8.17 -17.67 -5.04
CA SER A 230 6.93 -18.45 -5.21
C SER A 230 5.67 -17.58 -5.28
N ASN A 231 5.78 -16.35 -5.80
CA ASN A 231 4.62 -15.53 -6.09
C ASN A 231 3.66 -16.31 -6.99
N GLY A 232 2.38 -16.33 -6.62
CA GLY A 232 1.38 -17.14 -7.31
C GLY A 232 0.59 -16.34 -8.34
N ARG A 233 -0.54 -16.94 -8.71
CA ARG A 233 -1.46 -16.46 -9.76
C ARG A 233 -1.84 -15.00 -9.60
N GLY A 234 -1.77 -14.27 -10.71
CA GLY A 234 -2.36 -12.95 -10.81
C GLY A 234 -2.22 -12.29 -12.17
N THR A 235 -2.76 -11.08 -12.29
CA THR A 235 -2.77 -10.35 -13.57
C THR A 235 -2.54 -8.86 -13.38
N VAL A 236 -1.75 -8.26 -14.26
CA VAL A 236 -1.61 -6.80 -14.39
C VAL A 236 -1.97 -6.37 -15.81
N ASN A 237 -2.78 -5.31 -15.93
CA ASN A 237 -3.24 -4.85 -17.25
C ASN A 237 -2.13 -4.15 -18.02
N TYR A 238 -1.35 -3.29 -17.37
CA TYR A 238 -0.33 -2.51 -18.04
C TYR A 238 0.89 -2.24 -17.16
N VAL A 239 2.09 -2.40 -17.74
CA VAL A 239 3.36 -2.01 -17.11
C VAL A 239 4.11 -1.05 -18.02
N ASP A 240 4.27 0.20 -17.59
CA ASP A 240 5.24 1.14 -18.18
C ASP A 240 6.47 1.18 -17.27
N ALA A 241 7.62 0.75 -17.80
CA ALA A 241 8.87 0.83 -17.08
C ALA A 241 9.91 1.53 -17.95
N ASN A 242 10.33 2.70 -17.49
CA ASN A 242 11.31 3.53 -18.16
C ASN A 242 12.52 3.75 -17.26
N ARG A 243 13.73 3.57 -17.79
CA ARG A 243 14.97 3.81 -17.03
C ARG A 243 15.04 2.98 -15.75
N CYS A 244 14.54 1.75 -15.74
CA CYS A 244 14.60 0.87 -14.56
C CYS A 244 15.79 -0.09 -14.64
N GLY A 245 16.05 -0.85 -13.57
CA GLY A 245 17.03 -1.95 -13.61
C GLY A 245 16.69 -2.96 -14.70
N ARG A 246 15.41 -3.36 -14.72
CA ARG A 246 14.70 -4.14 -15.73
C ARG A 246 13.28 -3.60 -15.82
N GLY A 247 12.54 -3.93 -16.87
CA GLY A 247 11.14 -3.59 -16.96
C GLY A 247 10.27 -4.50 -16.11
N ILE A 248 10.22 -5.77 -16.51
CA ILE A 248 9.48 -6.84 -15.84
C ILE A 248 10.46 -7.93 -15.44
N PHE A 249 10.38 -8.40 -14.19
CA PHE A 249 11.21 -9.51 -13.71
C PHE A 249 10.40 -10.50 -12.88
N SER A 250 10.20 -11.71 -13.39
CA SER A 250 9.60 -12.81 -12.64
C SER A 250 10.67 -13.82 -12.27
N LEU A 251 10.79 -14.17 -10.98
CA LEU A 251 11.81 -15.10 -10.53
C LEU A 251 11.49 -15.96 -9.31
N THR A 252 12.40 -16.89 -8.99
CA THR A 252 12.40 -17.74 -7.79
C THR A 252 11.11 -18.52 -7.60
N GLN A 253 10.79 -19.34 -8.61
CA GLN A 253 9.62 -20.21 -8.71
C GLN A 253 8.26 -19.49 -8.68
N SER A 254 8.27 -18.19 -9.03
CA SER A 254 7.03 -17.43 -9.26
C SER A 254 6.27 -17.99 -10.46
N ARG A 255 4.93 -17.95 -10.39
CA ARG A 255 4.08 -18.68 -11.32
C ARG A 255 2.74 -18.04 -11.60
N ASP A 256 2.13 -18.45 -12.72
CA ASP A 256 0.74 -18.14 -13.09
C ASP A 256 0.44 -16.63 -13.20
N ALA A 257 1.46 -15.83 -13.53
CA ALA A 257 1.34 -14.39 -13.71
C ALA A 257 1.03 -14.04 -15.18
N THR A 258 0.05 -13.16 -15.41
CA THR A 258 -0.23 -12.60 -16.73
C THR A 258 -0.01 -11.09 -16.73
N ILE A 259 0.84 -10.62 -17.64
CA ILE A 259 1.01 -9.21 -17.96
C ILE A 259 0.32 -8.98 -19.31
N ASN A 260 -0.78 -8.24 -19.33
CA ASN A 260 -1.58 -8.08 -20.54
C ASN A 260 -0.89 -7.19 -21.59
N ASN A 261 -0.29 -6.09 -21.17
CA ASN A 261 0.43 -5.19 -22.06
C ASN A 261 1.59 -4.49 -21.33
N CYS A 262 2.62 -4.07 -22.06
CA CYS A 262 3.73 -3.32 -21.49
C CYS A 262 4.36 -2.33 -22.46
N TYR A 263 5.03 -1.33 -21.90
CA TYR A 263 5.97 -0.48 -22.62
C TYR A 263 7.24 -0.33 -21.80
N ILE A 264 8.31 -0.98 -22.25
CA ILE A 264 9.55 -1.11 -21.49
C ILE A 264 10.69 -0.47 -22.27
N ARG A 265 11.33 0.54 -21.68
CA ARG A 265 12.37 1.29 -22.39
C ARG A 265 13.51 1.78 -21.53
N ASN A 266 14.68 1.92 -22.15
CA ASN A 266 15.87 2.54 -21.56
C ASN A 266 16.32 1.91 -20.24
N CYS A 267 15.97 0.65 -19.97
CA CYS A 267 16.40 -0.03 -18.76
C CYS A 267 17.87 -0.43 -18.85
N SER A 268 18.57 -0.43 -17.71
CA SER A 268 19.99 -0.76 -17.65
C SER A 268 20.31 -2.26 -17.81
N GLY A 269 19.29 -3.11 -17.82
CA GLY A 269 19.39 -4.57 -17.96
C GLY A 269 18.46 -5.09 -19.04
N ILE A 270 18.14 -6.39 -18.96
CA ILE A 270 17.17 -7.04 -19.87
C ILE A 270 15.80 -6.39 -19.66
N GLY A 271 15.09 -6.04 -20.74
CA GLY A 271 13.76 -5.42 -20.66
C GLY A 271 12.76 -6.30 -19.88
N ILE A 272 12.58 -7.54 -20.32
CA ILE A 272 11.71 -8.53 -19.66
C ILE A 272 12.53 -9.79 -19.33
N TRP A 273 12.60 -10.19 -18.06
CA TRP A 273 13.25 -11.43 -17.68
C TRP A 273 12.29 -12.35 -16.92
N LEU A 274 12.05 -13.55 -17.47
CA LEU A 274 11.33 -14.63 -16.81
C LEU A 274 12.36 -15.69 -16.41
N GLN A 275 12.84 -15.65 -15.16
CA GLN A 275 13.95 -16.46 -14.66
C GLN A 275 13.49 -17.46 -13.62
N ASP A 276 13.54 -18.77 -13.85
CA ASP A 276 13.03 -19.78 -12.90
C ASP A 276 11.59 -19.43 -12.49
N SER A 277 10.75 -19.19 -13.50
CA SER A 277 9.33 -18.89 -13.34
C SER A 277 8.50 -19.87 -14.16
N TYR A 278 7.22 -20.03 -13.83
CA TYR A 278 6.38 -21.07 -14.41
C TYR A 278 5.07 -20.48 -14.91
N ASN A 279 4.61 -20.86 -16.10
CA ASN A 279 3.31 -20.42 -16.63
C ASN A 279 3.11 -18.88 -16.55
N THR A 280 4.17 -18.12 -16.82
CA THR A 280 4.16 -16.65 -16.77
C THR A 280 4.15 -16.08 -18.18
N HIS A 281 3.19 -15.19 -18.45
CA HIS A 281 2.92 -14.70 -19.79
C HIS A 281 2.97 -13.17 -19.87
N VAL A 282 3.76 -12.64 -20.79
CA VAL A 282 3.61 -11.26 -21.27
C VAL A 282 2.93 -11.31 -22.63
N ARG A 283 1.70 -10.77 -22.73
CA ARG A 283 0.82 -11.01 -23.88
C ARG A 283 0.97 -10.01 -25.02
N ALA A 284 1.35 -8.78 -24.71
CA ALA A 284 1.55 -7.72 -25.69
C ALA A 284 2.53 -6.69 -25.13
N GLY A 285 3.06 -5.85 -26.02
CA GLY A 285 3.83 -4.68 -25.62
C GLY A 285 4.93 -4.28 -26.59
N THR A 286 5.61 -3.19 -26.27
CA THR A 286 6.82 -2.75 -26.95
C THR A 286 7.98 -2.72 -25.97
N VAL A 287 9.12 -3.25 -26.37
CA VAL A 287 10.34 -3.28 -25.58
C VAL A 287 11.48 -2.74 -26.42
N GLU A 288 12.11 -1.66 -25.97
CA GLU A 288 13.09 -0.94 -26.78
C GLU A 288 14.23 -0.33 -25.99
N ASN A 289 15.41 -0.20 -26.61
CA ASN A 289 16.55 0.54 -26.05
C ASN A 289 17.01 0.07 -24.65
N ASN A 290 16.82 -1.21 -24.31
CA ASN A 290 17.27 -1.78 -23.03
C ASN A 290 18.66 -2.38 -23.18
N ALA A 291 19.59 -2.07 -22.27
CA ALA A 291 21.00 -2.43 -22.42
C ALA A 291 21.25 -3.95 -22.42
N GLY A 292 20.40 -4.73 -21.73
CA GLY A 292 20.47 -6.19 -21.71
C GLY A 292 19.65 -6.86 -22.81
N GLY A 293 19.11 -6.11 -23.77
CA GLY A 293 18.26 -6.64 -24.84
C GLY A 293 16.77 -6.70 -24.47
N CYS A 294 15.98 -7.19 -25.43
CA CYS A 294 14.53 -7.16 -25.38
C CYS A 294 13.94 -8.03 -24.26
N PHE A 295 14.11 -9.35 -24.33
CA PHE A 295 13.65 -10.26 -23.28
C PHE A 295 14.54 -11.50 -23.15
N SER A 296 14.40 -12.20 -22.03
CA SER A 296 15.01 -13.51 -21.80
C SER A 296 14.08 -14.40 -20.98
N ILE A 297 14.05 -15.69 -21.32
CA ILE A 297 13.37 -16.74 -20.54
C ILE A 297 14.43 -17.79 -20.20
N THR A 298 14.69 -18.00 -18.91
CA THR A 298 15.76 -18.89 -18.45
C THR A 298 15.32 -19.68 -17.22
N GLY A 299 15.30 -21.01 -17.29
CA GLY A 299 14.79 -21.84 -16.21
C GLY A 299 13.26 -21.78 -16.07
N GLY A 300 12.69 -22.79 -15.40
CA GLY A 300 11.25 -23.01 -15.32
C GLY A 300 10.62 -23.45 -16.65
N SER A 301 9.29 -23.41 -16.75
CA SER A 301 8.54 -23.94 -17.91
C SER A 301 7.20 -23.25 -18.14
N GLY A 302 6.66 -23.33 -19.36
CA GLY A 302 5.33 -22.78 -19.70
C GLY A 302 5.27 -21.25 -19.85
N ASN A 303 6.41 -20.56 -19.86
CA ASN A 303 6.43 -19.10 -20.01
C ASN A 303 6.30 -18.66 -21.47
N SER A 304 5.79 -17.45 -21.71
CA SER A 304 5.78 -16.83 -23.04
C SER A 304 5.93 -15.32 -22.98
N VAL A 305 6.57 -14.73 -24.00
CA VAL A 305 6.69 -13.28 -24.18
C VAL A 305 6.32 -12.94 -25.62
N ASN A 306 5.22 -12.20 -25.79
CA ASN A 306 4.74 -11.72 -27.09
C ASN A 306 4.82 -10.19 -27.11
N VAL A 307 5.92 -9.64 -27.61
CA VAL A 307 6.18 -8.19 -27.65
C VAL A 307 6.86 -7.80 -28.96
N THR A 308 6.77 -6.53 -29.34
CA THR A 308 7.61 -5.95 -30.39
C THR A 308 8.93 -5.48 -29.79
N CYS A 309 10.04 -6.04 -30.26
CA CYS A 309 11.39 -5.60 -29.92
C CYS A 309 11.87 -4.51 -30.89
N ARG A 310 12.38 -3.38 -30.36
CA ARG A 310 12.96 -2.30 -31.17
C ARG A 310 14.33 -1.87 -30.65
#